data_AF-A0A840PPS6-F1
#
_entry.id   AF-A0A840PPS6-F1
#
_cell.length_a   1.000
_cell.length_b   1.000
_cell.length_c   1.000
_cell.angle_alpha   90.00
_cell.angle_beta   90.00
_cell.angle_gamma   90.00
#
_symmetry.space_group_name_H-M   'P 1'
#
loop_
_entity.id
_entity.type
_entity.pdbx_description
1 polymer ?
#
loop_
_entity_poly.entity_id
_entity_poly.type
_entity_poly.pdbx_seq_one_letter_code
_entity_poly.pdbx_strand_id
1 'polypeptide(L)'
;MKKIYSAQNFAAYIIYELNDMNTFVNAKSLQHLLEIVKKQWESVFGYSPYKEQTYTLLTHGYIVKEVYDAYKELGEQPILEPAKEWFLTYGDFQLIRRPFAVPAFSVEEERLMRKILRNYQTALLVHAS
;
A
#
# COMPACT_ATOMS: atom_id res chain seq x y z
N MET A 1 11.94 -3.03 18.57
CA MET A 1 11.42 -4.28 17.92
C MET A 1 11.19 -3.98 16.46
N LYS A 2 11.69 -4.82 15.53
CA LYS A 2 11.43 -4.64 14.09
C LYS A 2 9.97 -5.01 13.81
N LYS A 3 9.17 -4.07 13.31
CA LYS A 3 7.78 -4.35 12.92
C LYS A 3 7.74 -4.59 11.43
N ILE A 4 7.33 -5.80 11.05
CA ILE A 4 7.14 -6.18 9.64
C ILE A 4 5.64 -6.29 9.44
N TYR A 5 5.13 -5.59 8.43
CA TYR A 5 3.71 -5.62 8.10
C TYR A 5 3.51 -6.27 6.73
N SER A 6 2.28 -6.63 6.43
CA SER A 6 1.92 -7.03 5.06
C SER A 6 1.82 -5.80 4.18
N ALA A 7 2.35 -5.90 2.96
CA ALA A 7 2.22 -4.91 1.92
C ALA A 7 0.76 -4.66 1.53
N GLN A 8 -0.14 -5.64 1.72
CA GLN A 8 -1.57 -5.45 1.52
C GLN A 8 -2.17 -4.49 2.56
N ASN A 9 -1.72 -4.56 3.81
CA ASN A 9 -2.13 -3.61 4.83
C ASN A 9 -1.63 -2.19 4.50
N PHE A 10 -0.38 -2.05 4.03
CA PHE A 10 0.13 -0.78 3.53
C PHE A 10 -0.68 -0.26 2.34
N ALA A 11 -0.98 -1.13 1.37
CA ALA A 11 -1.81 -0.78 0.22
C ALA A 11 -3.19 -0.29 0.66
N ALA A 12 -3.83 -0.98 1.60
CA ALA A 12 -5.12 -0.57 2.13
C ALA A 12 -5.08 0.78 2.82
N TYR A 13 -4.07 1.02 3.67
CA TYR A 13 -3.86 2.32 4.30
C TYR A 13 -3.67 3.44 3.26
N ILE A 14 -2.81 3.22 2.25
CA ILE A 14 -2.57 4.19 1.18
C ILE A 14 -3.86 4.52 0.42
N ILE A 15 -4.64 3.50 0.05
CA ILE A 15 -5.92 3.69 -0.66
C ILE A 15 -6.89 4.49 0.21
N TYR A 16 -7.05 4.14 1.49
CA TYR A 16 -7.94 4.86 2.40
C TYR A 16 -7.55 6.33 2.52
N GLU A 17 -6.29 6.63 2.80
CA GLU A 17 -5.83 8.01 2.98
C GLU A 17 -5.92 8.82 1.68
N LEU A 18 -5.56 8.25 0.54
CA LEU A 18 -5.65 8.96 -0.74
C LEU A 18 -7.11 9.23 -1.13
N ASN A 19 -8.01 8.29 -0.87
CA ASN A 19 -9.44 8.49 -1.14
C ASN A 19 -10.05 9.54 -0.20
N ASP A 20 -9.69 9.55 1.09
CA ASP A 20 -10.09 10.62 2.02
C ASP A 20 -9.60 12.00 1.55
N MET A 21 -8.40 12.04 0.96
CA MET A 21 -7.82 13.23 0.35
C MET A 21 -8.32 13.52 -1.09
N ASN A 22 -9.34 12.80 -1.59
CA ASN A 22 -9.85 12.87 -2.98
C ASN A 22 -8.74 12.80 -4.04
N THR A 23 -7.69 12.02 -3.80
CA THR A 23 -6.52 11.88 -4.65
C THR A 23 -6.58 10.59 -5.44
N PHE A 24 -6.37 10.67 -6.76
CA PHE A 24 -6.42 9.52 -7.64
C PHE A 24 -5.30 8.50 -7.36
N VAL A 25 -5.69 7.23 -7.26
CA VAL A 25 -4.78 6.09 -7.15
C VAL A 25 -5.27 4.92 -8.01
N ASN A 26 -4.38 4.37 -8.83
CA ASN A 26 -4.58 3.16 -9.63
C ASN A 26 -3.52 2.09 -9.31
N ALA A 27 -3.65 0.89 -9.88
CA ALA A 27 -2.77 -0.24 -9.56
C ALA A 27 -1.28 0.07 -9.79
N LYS A 28 -0.94 0.81 -10.86
CA LYS A 28 0.44 1.19 -11.18
C LYS A 28 1.00 2.21 -10.19
N SER A 29 0.25 3.27 -9.91
CA SER A 29 0.65 4.29 -8.92
C SER A 29 0.78 3.71 -7.51
N LEU A 30 -0.07 2.73 -7.15
CA LEU A 30 0.01 2.03 -5.88
C LEU A 30 1.32 1.23 -5.74
N GLN A 31 1.75 0.52 -6.79
CA GLN A 31 3.04 -0.16 -6.81
C GLN A 31 4.22 0.80 -6.66
N HIS A 32 4.15 1.94 -7.36
CA HIS A 32 5.16 2.97 -7.24
C HIS A 32 5.21 3.60 -5.82
N LEU A 33 4.06 3.85 -5.21
CA LEU A 33 3.98 4.32 -3.82
C LEU A 33 4.58 3.30 -2.85
N LEU A 34 4.30 2.02 -3.03
CA LEU A 34 4.90 0.96 -2.21
C LEU A 34 6.43 0.91 -2.37
N GLU A 35 6.96 1.19 -3.57
CA GLU A 35 8.41 1.34 -3.78
C GLU A 35 8.99 2.50 -2.98
N ILE A 36 8.35 3.68 -3.07
CA ILE A 36 8.78 4.88 -2.35
C ILE A 36 8.76 4.63 -0.83
N VAL A 37 7.68 4.03 -0.34
CA VAL A 37 7.55 3.65 1.07
C VAL A 37 8.69 2.72 1.46
N LYS A 38 8.98 1.65 0.71
CA LYS A 38 10.09 0.75 1.02
C LYS A 38 11.42 1.50 1.11
N LYS A 39 11.75 2.31 0.09
CA LYS A 39 13.03 3.04 0.05
C LYS A 39 13.18 4.01 1.23
N GLN A 40 12.14 4.80 1.52
CA GLN A 40 12.17 5.73 2.64
C GLN A 40 12.18 5.02 3.99
N TRP A 41 11.43 3.93 4.12
CA TRP A 41 11.39 3.13 5.34
C TRP A 41 12.73 2.46 5.63
N GLU A 42 13.37 1.86 4.62
CA GLU A 42 14.72 1.30 4.74
C GLU A 42 15.74 2.38 5.09
N SER A 43 15.60 3.60 4.53
CA SER A 43 16.47 4.72 4.87
C SER A 43 16.31 5.23 6.29
N VAL A 44 15.11 5.21 6.86
CA VAL A 44 14.81 5.76 8.20
C VAL A 44 15.03 4.70 9.28
N PHE A 45 14.59 3.47 9.04
CA PHE A 45 14.56 2.40 10.04
C PHE A 45 15.59 1.29 9.80
N GLY A 46 16.23 1.24 8.63
CA GLY A 46 17.29 0.27 8.31
C GLY A 46 16.79 -1.14 7.97
N TYR A 47 15.50 -1.33 7.71
CA TYR A 47 14.92 -2.62 7.31
C TYR A 47 13.69 -2.45 6.41
N SER A 48 13.34 -3.50 5.66
CA SER A 48 12.16 -3.50 4.79
C SER A 48 10.85 -3.56 5.60
N PRO A 49 9.85 -2.73 5.28
CA PRO A 49 8.56 -2.74 5.97
C PRO A 49 7.69 -3.97 5.65
N TYR A 50 7.94 -4.62 4.51
CA TYR A 50 7.05 -5.65 3.96
C TYR A 50 7.51 -7.06 4.30
N LYS A 51 6.54 -7.94 4.56
CA LYS A 51 6.75 -9.38 4.74
C LYS A 51 6.91 -10.09 3.39
N GLU A 52 6.23 -9.58 2.36
CA GLU A 52 6.14 -10.16 1.02
C GLU A 52 7.42 -9.97 0.21
N GLN A 53 7.60 -10.83 -0.80
CA GLN A 53 8.71 -10.69 -1.73
C GLN A 53 8.45 -9.53 -2.69
N THR A 54 9.41 -8.62 -2.74
CA THR A 54 9.36 -7.45 -3.61
C THR A 54 10.28 -7.68 -4.79
N TYR A 55 9.76 -7.62 -6.01
CA TYR A 55 10.54 -7.80 -7.22
C TYR A 55 10.82 -6.45 -7.85
N THR A 56 12.09 -6.17 -8.17
CA THR A 56 12.43 -5.07 -9.06
C THR A 56 12.69 -5.68 -10.43
N LEU A 57 11.72 -5.60 -11.34
CA LEU A 57 11.91 -6.06 -12.70
C LEU A 57 12.63 -4.97 -13.49
N LEU A 58 13.76 -5.32 -14.12
CA LEU A 58 14.56 -4.43 -14.99
C LEU A 58 13.72 -3.71 -16.07
N THR A 59 12.58 -4.28 -16.46
CA THR A 59 11.68 -3.76 -17.49
C THR A 59 10.31 -3.27 -16.99
N HIS A 60 9.83 -3.69 -15.81
CA HIS A 60 8.45 -3.46 -15.37
C HIS A 60 8.33 -2.66 -14.07
N GLY A 61 9.45 -2.16 -13.54
CA GLY A 61 9.45 -1.41 -12.28
C GLY A 61 9.33 -2.30 -11.04
N TYR A 62 9.20 -1.67 -9.88
CA TYR A 62 9.02 -2.34 -8.60
C TYR A 62 7.61 -2.92 -8.46
N ILE A 63 7.51 -4.21 -8.14
CA ILE A 63 6.25 -4.93 -7.98
C ILE A 63 6.27 -5.74 -6.69
N VAL A 64 5.27 -5.48 -5.84
CA VAL A 64 4.82 -6.40 -4.80
C VAL A 64 3.77 -7.31 -5.43
N LYS A 65 4.10 -8.60 -5.58
CA LYS A 65 3.32 -9.57 -6.36
C LYS A 65 1.89 -9.68 -5.85
N GLU A 66 1.71 -9.80 -4.54
CA GLU A 66 0.42 -9.98 -3.88
C GLU A 66 -0.50 -8.78 -4.14
N VAL A 67 0.04 -7.57 -3.99
CA VAL A 67 -0.71 -6.33 -4.28
C VAL A 67 -1.01 -6.23 -5.77
N TYR A 68 -0.05 -6.59 -6.63
CA TYR A 68 -0.25 -6.54 -8.07
C TYR A 68 -1.38 -7.48 -8.51
N ASP A 69 -1.34 -8.73 -8.06
CA ASP A 69 -2.37 -9.71 -8.37
C ASP A 69 -3.75 -9.31 -7.85
N ALA A 70 -3.82 -8.59 -6.71
CA ALA A 70 -5.08 -8.12 -6.13
C ALA A 70 -5.74 -6.99 -6.93
N TYR A 71 -4.95 -6.14 -7.60
CA TYR A 71 -5.48 -4.96 -8.32
C TYR A 71 -5.24 -4.98 -9.84
N LYS A 72 -4.63 -6.04 -10.40
CA LYS A 72 -4.34 -6.15 -11.84
C LYS A 72 -5.57 -5.97 -12.73
N GLU A 73 -6.73 -6.43 -12.27
CA GLU A 73 -7.98 -6.37 -13.04
C GLU A 73 -8.53 -4.95 -13.16
N LEU A 74 -8.19 -4.07 -12.21
CA LEU A 74 -8.57 -2.66 -12.26
C LEU A 74 -7.70 -1.87 -13.25
N GLY A 75 -6.48 -2.34 -13.53
CA GLY A 75 -5.57 -1.69 -14.49
C GLY A 75 -5.32 -0.21 -14.14
N GLU A 76 -5.75 0.68 -15.03
CA GLU A 76 -5.62 2.15 -14.85
C GLU A 76 -6.83 2.80 -14.18
N GLN A 77 -7.87 2.03 -13.83
CA GLN A 77 -9.05 2.55 -13.15
C GLN A 77 -8.73 2.99 -11.71
N PRO A 78 -9.48 3.97 -11.16
CA PRO A 78 -9.31 4.41 -9.78
C PRO A 78 -9.69 3.29 -8.81
N ILE A 79 -8.86 3.09 -7.80
CA ILE A 79 -9.11 2.14 -6.71
C ILE A 79 -9.90 2.86 -5.61
N LEU A 80 -11.19 2.58 -5.53
CA LEU A 80 -12.09 3.22 -4.55
C LEU A 80 -12.08 2.53 -3.18
N GLU A 81 -11.82 1.23 -3.16
CA GLU A 81 -11.80 0.43 -1.93
C GLU A 81 -10.59 -0.50 -1.93
N PRO A 82 -10.01 -0.80 -0.75
CA PRO A 82 -8.97 -1.80 -0.65
C PRO A 82 -9.50 -3.20 -0.98
N ALA A 83 -8.57 -4.05 -1.43
CA ALA A 83 -8.79 -5.47 -1.60
C ALA A 83 -9.24 -6.11 -0.27
N LYS A 84 -9.94 -7.24 -0.40
CA LYS A 84 -10.50 -7.95 0.75
C LYS A 84 -9.71 -9.24 0.97
N GLU A 85 -9.38 -9.50 2.23
CA GLU A 85 -8.82 -10.76 2.71
C GLU A 85 -9.96 -11.73 3.03
N TRP A 86 -9.67 -13.02 2.82
CA TRP A 86 -10.55 -14.13 3.18
C TRP A 86 -10.11 -14.69 4.52
N PHE A 87 -10.99 -14.64 5.52
CA PHE A 87 -10.73 -15.12 6.87
C PHE A 87 -11.67 -16.28 7.22
N LEU A 88 -11.11 -17.33 7.84
CA LEU A 88 -11.83 -18.46 8.42
C LEU A 88 -11.84 -18.29 9.94
N THR A 89 -13.02 -18.08 10.52
CA THR A 89 -13.17 -18.00 11.97
C THR A 89 -13.20 -19.40 12.55
N TYR A 90 -12.24 -19.74 13.42
CA TYR A 90 -12.23 -21.04 14.09
C TYR A 90 -13.49 -21.21 14.94
N GLY A 91 -14.34 -22.19 14.61
CA GLY A 91 -15.64 -22.42 15.25
C GLY A 91 -16.85 -22.13 14.34
N ASP A 92 -16.68 -21.32 13.29
CA ASP A 92 -17.68 -21.08 12.27
C ASP A 92 -17.16 -21.57 10.92
N PHE A 93 -17.87 -22.48 10.24
CA PHE A 93 -17.54 -22.90 8.87
C PHE A 93 -17.87 -21.82 7.82
N GLN A 94 -17.85 -20.55 8.19
CA GLN A 94 -18.17 -19.44 7.32
C GLN A 94 -16.90 -18.74 6.87
N LEU A 95 -16.71 -18.71 5.55
CA LEU A 95 -15.69 -17.93 4.90
C LEU A 95 -16.15 -16.46 4.88
N ILE A 96 -15.44 -15.58 5.59
CA ILE A 96 -15.80 -14.16 5.71
C ILE A 96 -14.83 -13.31 4.88
N ARG A 97 -15.38 -12.37 4.12
CA ARG A 97 -14.62 -11.41 3.32
C ARG A 97 -14.50 -10.09 4.10
N ARG A 98 -13.28 -9.62 4.39
CA ARG A 98 -13.04 -8.36 5.11
C ARG A 98 -11.97 -7.52 4.41
N PRO A 99 -12.06 -6.18 4.40
CA PRO A 99 -10.96 -5.34 3.90
C PRO A 99 -9.69 -5.58 4.72
N PHE A 100 -8.53 -5.46 4.08
CA PHE A 100 -7.25 -5.51 4.80
C PHE A 100 -7.21 -4.42 5.89
N ALA A 101 -6.73 -4.80 7.07
CA ALA A 101 -6.63 -3.88 8.20
C ALA A 101 -5.52 -2.85 7.97
N VAL A 102 -5.72 -1.63 8.47
CA VAL A 102 -4.65 -0.62 8.53
C VAL A 102 -3.53 -1.12 9.44
N PRO A 103 -2.24 -0.99 9.06
CA PRO A 103 -1.13 -1.36 9.94
C PRO A 103 -1.18 -0.58 11.25
N ALA A 104 -0.88 -1.27 12.36
CA ALA A 104 -0.70 -0.63 13.68
C ALA A 104 0.65 0.10 13.75
N PHE A 105 0.73 1.23 13.03
CA PHE A 105 1.88 2.11 13.03
C PHE A 105 2.12 2.74 14.41
N SER A 106 3.39 2.96 14.73
CA SER A 106 3.80 3.90 15.77
C SER A 106 3.71 5.33 15.24
N VAL A 107 3.78 6.30 16.15
CA VAL A 107 3.69 7.74 15.81
C VAL A 107 4.75 8.17 14.79
N GLU A 108 5.96 7.58 14.86
CA GLU A 108 7.05 7.88 13.92
C GLU A 108 6.79 7.29 12.52
N GLU A 109 6.32 6.04 12.48
CA GLU A 109 5.95 5.34 11.24
C GLU A 109 4.80 6.06 10.53
N GLU A 110 3.77 6.45 11.29
CA GLU A 110 2.64 7.22 10.75
C GLU A 110 3.08 8.59 10.23
N ARG A 111 4.00 9.27 10.93
CA ARG A 111 4.56 10.55 10.46
C ARG A 111 5.30 10.39 9.14
N LEU A 112 6.08 9.31 8.97
CA LEU A 112 6.76 9.01 7.71
C LEU A 112 5.73 8.78 6.59
N MET A 113 4.71 7.96 6.84
CA MET A 113 3.66 7.68 5.87
C MET A 113 2.90 8.94 5.44
N ARG A 114 2.46 9.77 6.39
CA ARG A 114 1.80 11.05 6.10
C ARG A 114 2.68 11.98 5.26
N LYS A 115 3.99 12.02 5.52
CA LYS A 115 4.95 12.80 4.72
C LYS A 115 5.01 12.29 3.28
N ILE A 116 5.08 10.97 3.07
CA ILE A 116 5.12 10.35 1.75
C ILE A 116 3.85 10.69 0.96
N LEU A 117 2.68 10.52 1.57
CA LEU A 117 1.39 10.77 0.91
C LEU A 117 1.19 12.24 0.54
N ARG A 118 1.56 13.17 1.43
CA ARG A 118 1.51 14.62 1.12
C ARG A 118 2.43 14.99 -0.04
N ASN A 119 3.63 14.44 -0.07
CA ASN A 119 4.57 14.68 -1.17
C ASN A 119 4.00 14.16 -2.50
N TYR A 120 3.39 12.97 -2.48
CA TYR A 120 2.75 12.40 -3.66
C TYR A 120 1.59 13.28 -4.16
N GLN A 121 0.70 13.71 -3.26
CA GLN A 121 -0.39 14.62 -3.61
C GLN A 121 0.13 15.92 -4.21
N THR A 122 1.17 16.51 -3.61
CA THR A 122 1.78 17.76 -4.10
C THR A 122 2.35 17.56 -5.50
N ALA A 123 3.04 16.44 -5.74
CA ALA A 123 3.59 16.12 -7.06
C ALA A 123 2.49 15.99 -8.12
N LEU A 124 1.37 15.33 -7.80
CA LEU A 124 0.23 15.25 -8.71
C LEU A 124 -0.37 16.62 -9.04
N LEU A 125 -0.53 17.49 -8.04
CA LEU A 125 -1.06 18.84 -8.24
C LEU A 125 -0.15 19.71 -9.11
N VAL A 126 1.17 19.62 -8.92
CA VAL A 126 2.16 20.36 -9.72
C VAL A 126 2.15 19.88 -11.17
N HIS A 127 1.99 18.58 -11.43
CA HIS A 127 1.91 18.05 -12.79
C HIS A 127 0.55 18.27 -13.48
N ALA A 128 -0.49 18.62 -12.72
CA ALA A 128 -1.82 18.94 -13.23
C ALA A 128 -2.03 20.45 -13.53
N SER A 129 -1.07 21.30 -13.15
CA SER A 129 -1.08 22.75 -13.38
C SER A 129 -0.29 23.12 -14.64
#